data_AF-A0A2V2GNB5-F1
#
_entry.id   AF-A0A2V2GNB5-F1
#
_cell.length_a   1.000
_cell.length_b   1.000
_cell.length_c   1.000
_cell.angle_alpha   90.00
_cell.angle_beta   90.00
_cell.angle_gamma   90.00
#
_symmetry.space_group_name_H-M   'P 1'
#
loop_
_entity.id
_entity.type
_entity.pdbx_description
1 polymer ?
#
loop_
_entity_poly.entity_id
_entity_poly.type
_entity_poly.pdbx_seq_one_letter_code
_entity_poly.pdbx_strand_id
1 'polypeptide(L)'
;MTYRTIVIDYSPKAKKMAAAIEKITNERAKEGWEPITFSVTNSAKAIMLFRVPEYVRHDIPDDAEIDSDGISHEGTADAVGEAE
;
A
#
# COMPACT_ATOMS: atom_id res chain seq x y z
N MET A 1 14.73 12.71 4.28
CA MET A 1 13.35 12.31 3.95
C MET A 1 13.37 11.72 2.56
N THR A 2 12.50 10.74 2.30
CA THR A 2 12.33 10.17 0.96
C THR A 2 10.91 10.30 0.47
N TYR A 3 10.76 10.14 -0.83
CA TYR A 3 9.46 10.08 -1.47
C TYR A 3 9.11 8.63 -1.76
N ARG A 4 7.86 8.26 -1.44
CA ARG A 4 7.33 6.93 -1.75
C ARG A 4 5.96 7.04 -2.39
N THR A 5 5.71 6.18 -3.36
CA THR A 5 4.43 6.10 -4.05
C THR A 5 3.64 4.89 -3.58
N ILE A 6 2.32 5.06 -3.49
CA ILE A 6 1.35 3.98 -3.29
C ILE A 6 0.38 3.99 -4.47
N VAL A 7 0.04 2.81 -4.98
CA VAL A 7 -1.01 2.66 -5.98
C VAL A 7 -2.26 2.10 -5.31
N ILE A 8 -3.39 2.76 -5.53
CA ILE A 8 -4.71 2.18 -5.26
C ILE A 8 -5.19 1.53 -6.54
N ASP A 9 -5.58 0.28 -6.44
CA ASP A 9 -6.11 -0.48 -7.56
C ASP A 9 -7.48 0.00 -8.05
N TYR A 10 -8.01 -0.74 -9.01
CA TYR A 10 -9.21 -0.40 -9.77
C TYR A 10 -10.41 -0.10 -8.86
N SER A 11 -10.85 1.16 -8.85
CA SER A 11 -12.05 1.63 -8.15
C SER A 11 -12.83 2.62 -9.03
N PRO A 12 -13.71 2.13 -9.90
CA PRO A 12 -14.37 2.95 -10.93
C PRO A 12 -15.40 3.93 -10.37
N LYS A 13 -15.84 3.75 -9.12
CA LYS A 13 -16.79 4.66 -8.47
C LYS A 13 -16.01 5.72 -7.72
N ALA A 14 -16.15 6.98 -8.14
CA ALA A 14 -15.46 8.12 -7.52
C ALA A 14 -15.59 8.16 -5.98
N LYS A 15 -16.79 7.89 -5.44
CA LYS A 15 -17.01 7.82 -3.98
C LYS A 15 -16.19 6.73 -3.29
N LYS A 16 -16.04 5.56 -3.92
CA LYS A 16 -15.21 4.47 -3.40
C LYS A 16 -13.73 4.82 -3.50
N MET A 17 -13.30 5.44 -4.60
CA MET A 17 -11.93 5.92 -4.77
C MET A 17 -11.56 6.95 -3.70
N ALA A 18 -12.42 7.94 -3.47
CA ALA A 18 -12.21 8.95 -2.43
C ALA A 18 -12.07 8.34 -1.03
N ALA A 19 -12.93 7.38 -0.68
CA ALA A 19 -12.86 6.68 0.61
C ALA A 19 -11.57 5.86 0.76
N ALA A 20 -11.10 5.23 -0.32
CA ALA A 20 -9.83 4.49 -0.32
C ALA A 20 -8.62 5.42 -0.13
N ILE A 21 -8.61 6.55 -0.83
CA ILE A 21 -7.58 7.61 -0.68
C ILE A 21 -7.55 8.12 0.76
N GLU A 22 -8.72 8.43 1.35
CA GLU A 22 -8.83 8.90 2.73
C GLU A 22 -8.31 7.85 3.73
N LYS A 23 -8.72 6.59 3.56
CA LYS A 23 -8.29 5.48 4.43
C LYS A 23 -6.77 5.34 4.43
N ILE A 24 -6.16 5.19 3.25
CA ILE A 24 -4.71 4.98 3.11
C ILE A 24 -3.93 6.20 3.62
N THR A 25 -4.40 7.41 3.31
CA THR A 25 -3.75 8.64 3.79
C THR A 25 -3.72 8.69 5.31
N ASN A 26 -4.85 8.40 5.97
CA ASN A 26 -4.94 8.41 7.42
C ASN A 26 -4.14 7.29 8.08
N GLU A 27 -4.07 6.11 7.46
CA GLU A 27 -3.23 5.00 7.94
C GLU A 27 -1.74 5.37 7.88
N ARG A 28 -1.27 5.87 6.74
CA ARG A 28 0.14 6.29 6.56
C ARG A 28 0.50 7.52 7.40
N ALA A 29 -0.45 8.43 7.63
CA ALA A 29 -0.23 9.56 8.54
C ALA A 29 0.06 9.13 9.98
N LYS A 30 -0.54 8.02 10.46
CA LYS A 30 -0.24 7.46 11.80
C LYS A 30 1.19 6.92 11.89
N GLU A 31 1.75 6.49 10.75
CA GLU A 31 3.14 6.05 10.62
C GLU A 31 4.10 7.25 10.40
N GLY A 32 3.60 8.49 10.42
CA GLY A 32 4.38 9.70 10.21
C GLY A 32 4.64 10.06 8.75
N TRP A 33 3.94 9.42 7.80
CA TRP A 33 4.05 9.77 6.38
C TRP A 33 3.20 11.01 6.08
N GLU A 34 3.73 11.92 5.28
CA GLU A 34 3.01 13.13 4.88
C GLU A 34 2.50 13.00 3.45
N PRO A 35 1.19 13.12 3.19
CA PRO A 35 0.67 13.12 1.82
C PRO A 35 1.11 14.39 1.07
N ILE A 36 1.56 14.24 -0.17
CA ILE A 36 1.93 15.36 -1.04
C ILE A 36 0.86 15.62 -2.08
N THR A 37 0.55 14.59 -2.87
CA THR A 37 -0.36 14.70 -4.00
C THR A 37 -0.83 13.32 -4.42
N PHE A 38 -1.88 13.28 -5.23
CA PHE A 38 -2.34 12.06 -5.88
C PHE A 38 -2.93 12.39 -7.25
N SER A 39 -3.04 11.37 -8.10
CA SER A 39 -3.75 11.43 -9.37
C SER A 39 -4.59 10.19 -9.55
N VAL A 40 -5.79 10.35 -10.13
CA VAL A 40 -6.62 9.22 -10.59
C VAL A 40 -6.40 9.06 -12.09
N THR A 41 -6.08 7.85 -12.50
CA THR A 41 -5.76 7.48 -13.89
C THR A 41 -7.02 7.08 -14.66
N ASN A 42 -6.95 7.11 -15.99
CA ASN A 42 -8.05 6.65 -16.86
C ASN A 42 -8.38 5.16 -16.68
N SER A 43 -7.47 4.35 -16.12
CA SER A 43 -7.72 2.95 -15.73
C SER A 43 -8.39 2.83 -14.36
N ALA A 44 -8.97 3.91 -13.82
CA ALA A 44 -9.60 3.97 -12.51
C ALA A 44 -8.73 3.45 -11.34
N LYS A 45 -7.41 3.60 -11.46
CA LYS A 45 -6.44 3.43 -10.36
C LYS A 45 -6.02 4.80 -9.84
N ALA A 46 -5.59 4.91 -8.58
CA ALA A 46 -4.96 6.13 -8.08
C ALA A 46 -3.47 5.92 -7.81
N ILE A 47 -2.67 6.94 -8.08
CA ILE A 47 -1.25 7.00 -7.71
C ILE A 47 -1.13 8.10 -6.66
N MET A 48 -0.57 7.77 -5.50
CA MET A 48 -0.41 8.68 -4.37
C MET A 48 1.08 8.85 -4.05
N LEU A 49 1.51 10.07 -3.74
CA LEU A 49 2.88 10.40 -3.37
C LEU A 49 2.94 10.87 -1.93
N PHE A 50 3.84 10.28 -1.15
CA PHE A 50 4.07 10.62 0.26
C PHE A 50 5.52 11.03 0.51
N ARG A 51 5.74 11.91 1.49
CA ARG A 51 7.02 12.05 2.18
C ARG A 51 7.08 11.03 3.30
N VAL A 52 8.18 10.29 3.37
CA VAL A 52 8.43 9.28 4.38
C VAL A 52 9.61 9.74 5.24
N PRO A 53 9.46 9.74 6.59
CA PRO A 53 10.56 10.04 7.48
C PRO A 53 11.66 8.97 7.38
N GLU A 54 12.91 9.40 7.54
CA GLU A 54 14.08 8.49 7.45
C GLU A 54 14.05 7.33 8.45
N TYR A 55 13.48 7.56 9.63
CA TYR A 55 13.41 6.57 10.71
C TYR A 55 12.30 5.53 10.52
N VAL A 56 11.35 5.76 9.60
CA VAL A 56 10.26 4.81 9.27
C VAL A 56 10.74 3.72 8.29
N ARG A 57 11.98 3.84 7.79
CA ARG A 57 12.54 2.97 6.76
C ARG A 57 12.91 1.56 7.21
N HIS A 58 12.92 1.29 8.52
CA HIS A 58 13.56 0.06 9.00
C HIS A 58 12.77 -1.22 8.67
N ASP A 59 11.50 -1.12 8.25
CA ASP A 59 10.60 -2.29 8.15
C ASP A 59 9.74 -2.38 6.86
N ILE A 60 9.97 -1.55 5.82
CA ILE A 60 9.06 -1.53 4.64
C ILE A 60 9.82 -1.88 3.34
N PRO A 61 9.72 -3.13 2.84
CA PRO A 61 10.40 -3.55 1.61
C PRO A 61 9.99 -2.67 0.43
N ASP A 62 10.92 -2.33 -0.46
CA ASP A 62 10.77 -1.31 -1.53
C ASP A 62 9.63 -1.61 -2.53
N ASP A 63 9.13 -2.84 -2.52
CA ASP A 63 8.20 -3.44 -3.48
C ASP A 63 6.82 -3.78 -2.88
N ALA A 64 6.46 -3.23 -1.71
CA ALA A 64 5.14 -3.45 -1.12
C ALA A 64 3.99 -2.87 -1.98
N GLU A 65 3.36 -3.74 -2.78
CA GLU A 65 2.01 -3.56 -3.31
C GLU A 65 1.02 -3.71 -2.15
N ILE A 66 0.17 -2.71 -1.91
CA ILE A 66 -0.91 -2.81 -0.93
C ILE A 66 -2.13 -3.31 -1.67
N ASP A 67 -2.41 -4.60 -1.53
CA ASP A 67 -3.65 -5.19 -1.99
C ASP A 67 -4.85 -4.56 -1.25
N SER A 68 -5.96 -4.40 -1.97
CA SER A 68 -7.15 -3.74 -1.42
C SER A 68 -7.92 -4.58 -0.39
N ASP A 69 -7.49 -5.83 -0.15
CA ASP A 69 -8.18 -6.80 0.69
C ASP A 69 -7.29 -7.22 1.87
N GLY A 70 -7.54 -6.59 3.03
CA GLY A 70 -6.78 -6.88 4.24
C GLY A 70 -6.88 -8.34 4.70
N ILE A 71 -5.72 -8.87 5.12
CA ILE A 71 -5.45 -10.10 5.89
C ILE A 71 -5.43 -11.41 5.08
N SER A 72 -4.23 -12.00 4.93
CA SER A 72 -4.04 -13.43 5.15
C SER A 72 -2.62 -13.75 5.66
N HIS A 73 -2.55 -14.72 6.59
CA HIS A 73 -1.36 -15.16 7.33
C HIS A 73 -0.26 -15.73 6.42
N GLU A 74 0.99 -15.52 6.83
CA GLU A 74 2.18 -16.27 6.40
C GLU A 74 1.90 -17.78 6.40
N GLY A 75 1.98 -18.39 5.22
CA GLY A 75 2.15 -19.83 5.08
C GLY A 75 3.61 -20.19 5.31
N THR A 76 3.93 -20.75 6.48
CA THR A 76 5.18 -21.48 6.68
C THR A 76 5.14 -22.73 5.80
N ALA A 77 5.92 -22.70 4.72
CA ALA A 77 6.32 -23.90 4.02
C ALA A 77 7.47 -24.55 4.80
N ASP A 78 7.23 -25.73 5.37
CA ASP A 78 8.29 -26.70 5.61
C ASP A 78 7.99 -27.97 4.82
N ALA A 79 9.02 -28.40 4.11
CA ALA A 79 8.98 -29.39 3.07
C ALA A 79 9.45 -30.78 3.57
N VAL A 80 9.27 -31.74 2.67
CA VAL A 80 10.02 -33.00 2.51
C VAL A 80 9.48 -34.23 3.24
N GLY A 81 9.16 -35.24 2.42
CA GLY A 81 9.04 -36.64 2.84
C GLY A 81 8.35 -37.53 1.81
N GLU A 82 8.90 -37.66 0.60
CA GLU A 82 8.70 -38.86 -0.22
C GLU A 82 9.30 -40.07 0.52
N ALA A 83 8.55 -41.16 0.67
CA ALA A 83 8.95 -42.53 0.30
C ALA A 83 7.98 -43.58 0.85
N GLU A 84 7.58 -44.47 -0.07
CA GLU A 84 6.94 -45.81 0.05
C GLU A 84 5.44 -45.92 0.38
#